data_AF-A0A858X1X6-F1
#
_entry.id   AF-A0A858X1X6-F1
#
_cell.length_a   1.000
_cell.length_b   1.000
_cell.length_c   1.000
_cell.angle_alpha   90.00
_cell.angle_beta   90.00
_cell.angle_gamma   90.00
#
_symmetry.space_group_name_H-M   'P 1'
#
loop_
_entity.id
_entity.type
_entity.pdbx_description
1 polymer ?
#
loop_
_entity_poly.entity_id
_entity_poly.type
_entity_poly.pdbx_seq_one_letter_code
_entity_poly.pdbx_strand_id
1 'polypeptide(L)'
;MHTHSQARIVFIALSFIALLLIAPGGAVAANGEPVATRAFITEQFLKYDPDWLRKKAPMAAELAGLQQRLYELQARGFPMQCSAQIVNETDWILDSTAEFTRAEKNLWFLRLSLGDTNQGFALEQMATDGSFGLCYDEWFKKLDAMVAALNRFSESSTPPKYTHLAVLRRISTPEMLISYLDGLLISDIAKTGVNFRDELNATASMVAEVLYKERLRNYVSDFVVHRPLTAYADVFNAFVEMWQDPETGYWGAWFQSDGQLRKSLDLSITYHIVAYRHGDVRYWDKIFDTTLAIADQEYPYGWLQNGVLTNHHAYDVARILKLGWNHVSEERRQLAKPALERLLAFGLTIGLNADDSVTPQAGLSDGIDDSYYYAASLLTTIGYCSTARPFWTDTSWPEAGARCCGLARHIEEQQARTPTIEAALERMRRAVPSCAPKALAPQEETIDNLKLDDRGGR
;
A
#
# COMPACT_ATOMS: atom_id res chain seq x y z
N MET A 1 32.69 -63.72 26.06
CA MET A 1 33.46 -62.49 26.32
C MET A 1 32.77 -61.35 25.59
N HIS A 2 31.90 -60.67 26.33
CA HIS A 2 31.12 -59.52 25.89
C HIS A 2 31.85 -58.24 26.27
N THR A 3 31.94 -57.28 25.35
CA THR A 3 32.12 -55.87 25.70
C THR A 3 30.91 -55.12 25.17
N HIS A 4 30.00 -54.81 26.08
CA HIS A 4 28.76 -54.08 25.83
C HIS A 4 29.04 -52.58 25.73
N SER A 5 28.64 -52.03 24.59
CA SER A 5 28.36 -50.62 24.35
C SER A 5 27.16 -50.17 25.19
N GLN A 6 27.27 -49.02 25.87
CA GLN A 6 26.12 -48.28 26.42
C GLN A 6 26.17 -46.84 25.92
N ALA A 7 25.51 -46.59 24.80
CA ALA A 7 25.05 -45.27 24.42
C ALA A 7 23.55 -45.19 24.76
N ARG A 8 23.19 -44.25 25.63
CA ARG A 8 21.81 -43.96 26.04
C ARG A 8 21.05 -43.38 24.84
N ILE A 9 20.10 -44.14 24.31
CA ILE A 9 19.10 -43.65 23.34
C ILE A 9 17.94 -43.05 24.13
N VAL A 10 17.76 -41.74 23.97
CA VAL A 10 16.57 -41.01 24.42
C VAL A 10 15.47 -41.29 23.38
N PHE A 11 14.38 -41.91 23.83
CA PHE A 11 13.14 -42.07 23.05
C PHE A 11 12.49 -40.70 22.86
N ILE A 12 12.47 -40.19 21.62
CA ILE A 12 11.55 -39.14 21.21
C ILE A 12 10.46 -39.81 20.38
N ALA A 13 9.25 -39.81 20.93
CA ALA A 13 8.05 -40.29 20.26
C ALA A 13 7.73 -39.39 19.06
N LEU A 14 7.76 -39.97 17.86
CA LEU A 14 7.24 -39.39 16.63
C LEU A 14 5.71 -39.43 16.69
N SER A 15 5.09 -38.32 17.09
CA SER A 15 3.67 -38.07 16.82
C SER A 15 3.51 -37.71 15.36
N PHE A 16 2.99 -38.66 14.58
CA PHE A 16 2.47 -38.45 13.24
C PHE A 16 1.37 -37.38 13.27
N ILE A 17 1.68 -36.17 12.81
CA ILE A 17 0.66 -35.22 12.37
C ILE A 17 0.24 -35.66 10.98
N ALA A 18 -0.95 -36.23 10.88
CA ALA A 18 -1.62 -36.46 9.60
C ALA A 18 -1.87 -35.08 8.95
N LEU A 19 -1.13 -34.80 7.87
CA LEU A 19 -1.44 -33.70 6.96
C LEU A 19 -2.77 -34.02 6.28
N LEU A 20 -3.86 -33.49 6.84
CA LEU A 20 -5.09 -33.31 6.08
C LEU A 20 -4.81 -32.21 5.05
N LEU A 21 -4.65 -32.62 3.79
CA LEU A 21 -4.79 -31.74 2.64
C LEU A 21 -6.22 -31.19 2.62
N ILE A 22 -6.45 -30.13 3.36
CA ILE A 22 -7.62 -29.28 3.17
C ILE A 22 -7.36 -28.59 1.83
N ALA A 23 -8.08 -29.00 0.78
CA ALA A 23 -8.12 -28.24 -0.45
C ALA A 23 -8.51 -26.80 -0.09
N PRO A 24 -7.83 -25.76 -0.61
CA PRO A 24 -8.19 -24.38 -0.31
C PRO A 24 -9.64 -24.19 -0.70
N GLY A 25 -10.52 -24.02 0.30
CA GLY A 25 -11.90 -23.66 0.06
C GLY A 25 -11.87 -22.34 -0.71
N GLY A 26 -12.43 -22.33 -1.92
CA GLY A 26 -12.58 -21.10 -2.68
C GLY A 26 -13.31 -20.10 -1.80
N ALA A 27 -12.88 -18.84 -1.80
CA ALA A 27 -13.64 -17.79 -1.15
C ALA A 27 -15.06 -17.80 -1.73
N VAL A 28 -16.06 -17.87 -0.87
CA VAL A 28 -17.48 -17.83 -1.24
C VAL A 28 -18.09 -16.66 -0.46
N ALA A 29 -18.91 -15.85 -1.12
CA ALA A 29 -19.70 -14.85 -0.40
C ALA A 29 -20.60 -15.55 0.64
N ALA A 30 -21.08 -14.79 1.64
CA ALA A 30 -21.92 -15.35 2.71
C ALA A 30 -23.22 -16.03 2.20
N ASN A 31 -23.64 -15.73 0.96
CA ASN A 31 -24.80 -16.31 0.27
C ASN A 31 -24.50 -17.56 -0.56
N GLY A 32 -23.23 -18.00 -0.66
CA GLY A 32 -22.85 -19.15 -1.48
C GLY A 32 -22.42 -18.79 -2.91
N GLU A 33 -22.46 -17.52 -3.32
CA GLU A 33 -22.04 -17.11 -4.66
C GLU A 33 -20.50 -17.06 -4.80
N PRO A 34 -19.96 -17.52 -5.94
CA PRO A 34 -18.53 -17.49 -6.20
C PRO A 34 -18.05 -16.05 -6.41
N VAL A 35 -17.17 -15.59 -5.53
CA VAL A 35 -16.50 -14.29 -5.68
C VAL A 35 -15.31 -14.39 -6.63
N ALA A 36 -14.91 -13.26 -7.21
CA ALA A 36 -13.68 -13.20 -7.99
C ALA A 36 -12.45 -13.38 -7.08
N THR A 37 -11.63 -14.38 -7.41
CA THR A 37 -10.36 -14.70 -6.75
C THR A 37 -9.19 -14.54 -7.72
N ARG A 38 -7.95 -14.60 -7.23
CA ARG A 38 -6.75 -14.54 -8.10
C ARG A 38 -6.72 -15.67 -9.13
N ALA A 39 -7.18 -16.86 -8.74
CA ALA A 39 -7.32 -18.00 -9.65
C ALA A 39 -8.35 -17.73 -10.75
N PHE A 40 -9.51 -17.16 -10.40
CA PHE A 40 -10.52 -16.76 -11.37
C PHE A 40 -9.99 -15.71 -12.36
N ILE A 41 -9.27 -14.69 -11.89
CA ILE A 41 -8.65 -13.69 -12.78
C ILE A 41 -7.65 -14.33 -13.74
N THR A 42 -6.83 -15.26 -13.25
CA THR A 42 -5.88 -16.01 -14.08
C THR A 42 -6.60 -16.82 -15.16
N GLU A 43 -7.72 -17.46 -14.82
CA GLU A 43 -8.58 -18.16 -15.79
C GLU A 43 -9.06 -17.21 -16.89
N GLN A 44 -9.51 -15.99 -16.54
CA GLN A 44 -9.98 -15.03 -17.55
C GLN A 44 -8.87 -14.59 -18.50
N PHE A 45 -7.65 -14.37 -18.01
CA PHE A 45 -6.51 -14.09 -18.89
C PHE A 45 -6.17 -15.26 -19.80
N LEU A 46 -6.27 -16.51 -19.32
CA LEU A 46 -6.05 -17.70 -20.14
C LEU A 46 -7.15 -17.89 -21.21
N LYS A 47 -8.38 -17.41 -20.95
CA LYS A 47 -9.42 -17.33 -21.98
C LYS A 47 -9.10 -16.31 -23.07
N TYR A 48 -8.49 -15.18 -22.70
CA TYR A 48 -8.05 -14.16 -23.66
C TYR A 48 -6.81 -14.60 -24.48
N ASP A 49 -5.79 -15.12 -23.79
CA ASP A 49 -4.53 -15.59 -24.36
C ASP A 49 -4.09 -16.88 -23.65
N PRO A 50 -4.24 -18.06 -24.29
CA PRO A 50 -3.85 -19.35 -23.69
C PRO A 50 -2.36 -19.44 -23.31
N ASP A 51 -1.51 -18.60 -23.90
CA ASP A 51 -0.09 -18.52 -23.60
C ASP A 51 0.26 -17.48 -22.51
N TRP A 52 -0.73 -16.83 -21.90
CA TRP A 52 -0.52 -15.70 -20.98
C TRP A 52 0.49 -16.03 -19.87
N LEU A 53 0.32 -17.18 -19.18
CA LEU A 53 1.26 -17.62 -18.14
C LEU A 53 2.67 -17.88 -18.68
N ARG A 54 2.77 -18.48 -19.87
CA ARG A 54 4.06 -18.80 -20.52
C ARG A 54 4.81 -17.54 -20.93
N LYS A 55 4.10 -16.52 -21.40
CA LYS A 55 4.65 -15.21 -21.78
C LYS A 55 5.04 -14.37 -20.56
N LYS A 56 4.20 -14.38 -19.52
CA LYS A 56 4.42 -13.66 -18.26
C LYS A 56 5.64 -14.16 -17.48
N ALA A 57 5.78 -15.48 -17.33
CA ALA A 57 6.77 -16.09 -16.45
C ALA A 57 8.22 -15.58 -16.64
N PRO A 58 8.80 -15.54 -17.86
CA PRO A 58 10.16 -15.04 -18.04
C PRO A 58 10.29 -13.54 -17.72
N MET A 59 9.28 -12.73 -18.03
CA MET A 59 9.27 -11.29 -17.75
C MET A 59 9.18 -11.01 -16.24
N ALA A 60 8.34 -11.76 -15.52
CA ALA A 60 8.24 -11.67 -14.07
C ALA A 60 9.56 -12.07 -13.38
N ALA A 61 10.23 -13.12 -13.89
CA ALA A 61 11.55 -13.52 -13.38
C ALA A 61 12.62 -12.46 -13.64
N GLU A 62 12.63 -11.82 -14.82
CA GLU A 62 13.52 -10.70 -15.12
C GLU A 62 13.24 -9.50 -14.20
N LEU A 63 11.97 -9.14 -14.03
CA LEU A 63 11.56 -8.03 -13.17
C LEU A 63 12.00 -8.24 -11.71
N ALA A 64 11.81 -9.45 -11.16
CA ALA A 64 12.25 -9.78 -9.81
C ALA A 64 13.77 -9.60 -9.63
N GLY A 65 14.58 -9.99 -10.63
CA GLY A 65 16.03 -9.77 -10.64
C GLY A 65 16.40 -8.27 -10.69
N LEU A 66 15.69 -7.48 -11.49
CA LEU A 66 15.91 -6.03 -11.58
C LEU A 66 15.45 -5.29 -10.32
N GLN A 67 14.36 -5.71 -9.70
CA GLN A 67 13.86 -5.18 -8.43
C GLN A 67 14.82 -5.48 -7.28
N GLN A 68 15.42 -6.68 -7.25
CA GLN A 68 16.48 -6.97 -6.27
C GLN A 68 17.67 -6.01 -6.43
N ARG A 69 18.06 -5.72 -7.68
CA ARG A 69 19.12 -4.74 -7.96
C ARG A 69 18.72 -3.31 -7.54
N LEU A 70 17.47 -2.93 -7.73
CA LEU A 70 16.92 -1.66 -7.23
C LEU A 70 17.10 -1.56 -5.71
N TYR A 71 16.76 -2.60 -4.96
CA TYR A 71 16.90 -2.61 -3.50
C TYR A 71 18.34 -2.50 -3.04
N GLU A 72 19.28 -3.19 -3.70
CA GLU A 72 20.71 -3.03 -3.42
C GLU A 72 21.18 -1.58 -3.58
N LEU A 73 20.66 -0.86 -4.59
CA LEU A 73 20.99 0.54 -4.82
C LEU A 73 20.34 1.46 -3.78
N GLN A 74 19.07 1.23 -3.44
CA GLN A 74 18.37 1.97 -2.39
C GLN A 74 19.02 1.78 -1.02
N ALA A 75 19.44 0.56 -0.68
CA ALA A 75 20.16 0.25 0.55
C ALA A 75 21.51 0.98 0.67
N ARG A 76 22.09 1.40 -0.47
CA ARG A 76 23.30 2.23 -0.54
C ARG A 76 23.00 3.73 -0.54
N GLY A 77 21.75 4.13 -0.30
CA GLY A 77 21.32 5.52 -0.21
C GLY A 77 21.03 6.20 -1.55
N PHE A 78 20.98 5.46 -2.67
CA PHE A 78 20.60 6.06 -3.94
C PHE A 78 19.07 6.22 -4.01
N PRO A 79 18.55 7.39 -4.46
CA PRO A 79 17.12 7.69 -4.40
C PRO A 79 16.27 6.80 -5.31
N MET A 80 16.81 6.36 -6.46
CA MET A 80 16.24 5.38 -7.41
C MET A 80 14.74 5.49 -7.73
N GLN A 81 14.16 6.70 -7.66
CA GLN A 81 12.72 6.93 -7.74
C GLN A 81 12.15 6.60 -9.13
N CYS A 82 12.91 6.86 -10.18
CA CYS A 82 12.49 6.55 -11.55
C CYS A 82 12.39 5.03 -11.76
N SER A 83 13.40 4.27 -11.30
CA SER A 83 13.41 2.81 -11.36
C SER A 83 12.28 2.21 -10.55
N ALA A 84 11.97 2.75 -9.36
CA ALA A 84 10.82 2.29 -8.55
C ALA A 84 9.48 2.50 -9.27
N GLN A 85 9.28 3.65 -9.92
CA GLN A 85 8.08 3.91 -10.74
C GLN A 85 7.97 2.91 -11.90
N ILE A 86 9.07 2.63 -12.61
CA ILE A 86 9.07 1.67 -13.72
C ILE A 86 8.76 0.25 -13.22
N VAL A 87 9.33 -0.17 -12.08
CA VAL A 87 9.00 -1.47 -11.46
C VAL A 87 7.50 -1.56 -11.19
N ASN A 88 6.93 -0.58 -10.49
CA ASN A 88 5.52 -0.58 -10.13
C ASN A 88 4.57 -0.61 -11.35
N GLU A 89 4.90 0.09 -12.44
CA GLU A 89 4.13 0.00 -13.67
C GLU A 89 4.31 -1.35 -14.36
N THR A 90 5.52 -1.90 -14.38
CA THR A 90 5.79 -3.21 -15.01
C THR A 90 5.07 -4.34 -14.28
N ASP A 91 5.09 -4.33 -12.94
CA ASP A 91 4.33 -5.28 -12.12
C ASP A 91 2.84 -5.23 -12.48
N TRP A 92 2.25 -4.04 -12.58
CA TRP A 92 0.87 -3.89 -13.01
C TRP A 92 0.61 -4.42 -14.42
N ILE A 93 1.47 -4.11 -15.39
CA ILE A 93 1.30 -4.62 -16.76
C ILE A 93 1.27 -6.16 -16.74
N LEU A 94 2.20 -6.79 -16.01
CA LEU A 94 2.31 -8.24 -15.93
C LEU A 94 1.16 -8.91 -15.15
N ASP A 95 0.56 -8.21 -14.20
CA ASP A 95 -0.48 -8.76 -13.32
C ASP A 95 -1.91 -8.47 -13.77
N SER A 96 -2.11 -7.37 -14.49
CA SER A 96 -3.44 -6.83 -14.79
C SER A 96 -3.66 -6.61 -16.28
N THR A 97 -2.75 -7.02 -17.16
CA THR A 97 -2.93 -6.92 -18.62
C THR A 97 -2.37 -8.12 -19.38
N ALA A 98 -2.67 -8.19 -20.67
CA ALA A 98 -1.99 -9.04 -21.66
C ALA A 98 -1.08 -8.23 -22.60
N GLU A 99 -0.64 -7.03 -22.18
CA GLU A 99 0.15 -6.08 -22.99
C GLU A 99 1.65 -6.34 -22.90
N PHE A 100 2.09 -7.56 -23.25
CA PHE A 100 3.47 -8.01 -23.07
C PHE A 100 4.54 -7.14 -23.76
N THR A 101 4.23 -6.51 -24.90
CA THR A 101 5.17 -5.57 -25.55
C THR A 101 5.43 -4.32 -24.70
N ARG A 102 4.45 -3.85 -23.92
CA ARG A 102 4.68 -2.76 -22.96
C ARG A 102 5.55 -3.23 -21.80
N ALA A 103 5.35 -4.46 -21.31
CA ALA A 103 6.20 -5.03 -20.27
C ALA A 103 7.67 -5.14 -20.74
N GLU A 104 7.90 -5.64 -21.96
CA GLU A 104 9.25 -5.72 -22.56
C GLU A 104 9.90 -4.35 -22.68
N LYS A 105 9.15 -3.35 -23.13
CA LYS A 105 9.58 -1.95 -23.18
C LYS A 105 10.01 -1.48 -21.79
N ASN A 106 9.17 -1.67 -20.78
CA ASN A 106 9.47 -1.20 -19.42
C ASN A 106 10.65 -1.93 -18.79
N LEU A 107 10.80 -3.24 -19.00
CA LEU A 107 11.98 -4.00 -18.57
C LEU A 107 13.27 -3.45 -19.20
N TRP A 108 13.23 -3.09 -20.47
CA TRP A 108 14.36 -2.44 -21.14
C TRP A 108 14.69 -1.07 -20.53
N PHE A 109 13.68 -0.22 -20.31
CA PHE A 109 13.89 1.07 -19.65
C PHE A 109 14.39 0.91 -18.21
N LEU A 110 13.90 -0.08 -17.47
CA LEU A 110 14.34 -0.37 -16.11
C LEU A 110 15.82 -0.73 -16.08
N ARG A 111 16.28 -1.61 -17.00
CA ARG A 111 17.70 -1.95 -17.13
C ARG A 111 18.59 -0.71 -17.33
N LEU A 112 18.15 0.23 -18.17
CA LEU A 112 18.88 1.47 -18.40
C LEU A 112 18.83 2.40 -17.19
N SER A 113 17.64 2.56 -16.60
CA SER A 113 17.39 3.40 -15.43
C SER A 113 18.28 2.99 -14.26
N LEU A 114 18.43 1.68 -13.99
CA LEU A 114 19.29 1.16 -12.92
C LEU A 114 20.79 1.49 -13.09
N GLY A 115 21.21 1.89 -14.29
CA GLY A 115 22.57 2.38 -14.56
C GLY A 115 22.81 3.83 -14.14
N ASP A 116 21.75 4.61 -13.90
CA ASP A 116 21.82 6.00 -13.45
C ASP A 116 21.29 6.12 -12.03
N THR A 117 22.16 6.44 -11.07
CA THR A 117 21.78 6.59 -9.66
C THR A 117 21.22 7.98 -9.33
N ASN A 118 21.32 8.96 -10.24
CA ASN A 118 20.81 10.30 -10.04
C ASN A 118 19.37 10.44 -10.53
N GLN A 119 18.43 9.87 -9.77
CA GLN A 119 17.02 9.80 -10.17
C GLN A 119 16.11 10.77 -9.39
N GLY A 120 16.67 11.80 -8.76
CA GLY A 120 15.89 12.79 -8.00
C GLY A 120 14.86 13.54 -8.87
N PHE A 121 15.16 13.68 -10.17
CA PHE A 121 14.27 14.33 -11.14
C PHE A 121 12.88 13.66 -11.22
N ALA A 122 12.76 12.38 -10.88
CA ALA A 122 11.49 11.65 -11.00
C ALA A 122 10.38 12.15 -10.06
N LEU A 123 10.75 12.96 -9.05
CA LEU A 123 9.84 13.62 -8.11
C LEU A 123 9.47 15.05 -8.52
N GLU A 124 10.06 15.57 -9.60
CA GLU A 124 9.74 16.91 -10.10
C GLU A 124 8.33 16.97 -10.70
N GLN A 125 7.83 18.18 -10.92
CA GLN A 125 6.57 18.38 -11.62
C GLN A 125 6.82 18.55 -13.13
N MET A 126 6.10 17.80 -13.95
CA MET A 126 6.17 17.86 -15.40
C MET A 126 5.50 19.14 -15.92
N ALA A 127 6.22 19.90 -16.77
CA ALA A 127 5.73 21.18 -17.29
C ALA A 127 4.61 21.05 -18.33
N THR A 128 4.54 19.92 -19.03
CA THR A 128 3.61 19.71 -20.16
C THR A 128 2.18 19.44 -19.71
N ASP A 129 1.99 18.68 -18.62
CA ASP A 129 0.67 18.28 -18.14
C ASP A 129 0.44 18.51 -16.64
N GLY A 130 1.43 19.09 -15.94
CA GLY A 130 1.38 19.36 -14.50
C GLY A 130 1.53 18.11 -13.63
N SER A 131 1.81 16.95 -14.21
CA SER A 131 1.87 15.69 -13.47
C SER A 131 3.12 15.53 -12.60
N PHE A 132 3.03 14.66 -11.59
CA PHE A 132 4.15 14.04 -10.88
C PHE A 132 4.27 12.58 -11.32
N GLY A 133 5.39 11.91 -11.01
CA GLY A 133 5.63 10.53 -11.44
C GLY A 133 6.13 10.46 -12.88
N LEU A 134 7.24 11.14 -13.15
CA LEU A 134 7.76 11.37 -14.52
C LEU A 134 8.13 10.08 -15.26
N CYS A 135 8.41 9.00 -14.53
CA CYS A 135 8.82 7.73 -15.12
C CYS A 135 7.66 6.73 -15.28
N TYR A 136 6.43 7.14 -14.96
CA TYR A 136 5.23 6.44 -15.38
C TYR A 136 4.81 6.87 -16.78
N ASP A 137 4.52 5.88 -17.63
CA ASP A 137 3.84 6.11 -18.91
C ASP A 137 2.32 6.15 -18.71
N GLU A 138 1.80 5.24 -17.87
CA GLU A 138 0.36 5.11 -17.66
C GLU A 138 -0.20 6.25 -16.78
N TRP A 139 -1.29 6.87 -17.22
CA TRP A 139 -1.75 8.12 -16.59
C TRP A 139 -2.25 7.89 -15.16
N PHE A 140 -2.96 6.79 -14.90
CA PHE A 140 -3.52 6.52 -13.57
C PHE A 140 -2.41 6.13 -12.57
N LYS A 141 -1.30 5.58 -13.06
CA LYS A 141 -0.11 5.29 -12.23
C LYS A 141 0.54 6.55 -11.68
N LYS A 142 0.35 7.69 -12.36
CA LYS A 142 0.80 9.00 -11.86
C LYS A 142 -0.04 9.50 -10.67
N LEU A 143 -1.24 8.96 -10.42
CA LEU A 143 -2.17 9.52 -9.43
C LEU A 143 -1.65 9.42 -8.00
N ASP A 144 -0.96 8.33 -7.63
CA ASP A 144 -0.38 8.21 -6.29
C ASP A 144 0.76 9.23 -6.10
N ALA A 145 1.64 9.37 -7.09
CA ALA A 145 2.70 10.38 -7.08
C ALA A 145 2.12 11.81 -7.02
N MET A 146 1.02 12.06 -7.73
CA MET A 146 0.28 13.32 -7.70
C MET A 146 -0.24 13.62 -6.29
N VAL A 147 -0.93 12.68 -5.66
CA VAL A 147 -1.52 12.89 -4.33
C VAL A 147 -0.44 13.04 -3.27
N ALA A 148 0.63 12.24 -3.34
CA ALA A 148 1.77 12.37 -2.45
C ALA A 148 2.39 13.78 -2.55
N ALA A 149 2.54 14.32 -3.77
CA ALA A 149 3.03 15.67 -3.96
C ALA A 149 2.07 16.73 -3.42
N LEU A 150 0.77 16.63 -3.74
CA LEU A 150 -0.24 17.58 -3.26
C LEU A 150 -0.36 17.60 -1.73
N ASN A 151 -0.24 16.46 -1.06
CA ASN A 151 -0.18 16.41 0.41
C ASN A 151 1.01 17.24 0.94
N ARG A 152 2.23 17.06 0.39
CA ARG A 152 3.41 17.85 0.80
C ARG A 152 3.22 19.34 0.59
N PHE A 153 2.61 19.74 -0.53
CA PHE A 153 2.33 21.15 -0.76
C PHE A 153 1.25 21.69 0.18
N SER A 154 0.22 20.89 0.48
CA SER A 154 -0.79 21.26 1.47
C SER A 154 -0.18 21.46 2.85
N GLU A 155 0.88 20.72 3.20
CA GLU A 155 1.62 20.84 4.46
C GLU A 155 2.32 22.19 4.64
N SER A 156 2.84 22.75 3.54
CA SER A 156 3.53 24.03 3.51
C SER A 156 2.64 25.19 3.06
N SER A 157 1.41 24.92 2.61
CA SER A 157 0.51 25.89 1.94
C SER A 157 1.18 26.61 0.77
N THR A 158 2.07 25.92 0.04
CA THR A 158 2.75 26.46 -1.14
C THR A 158 2.09 25.94 -2.41
N PRO A 159 1.80 26.79 -3.41
CA PRO A 159 1.23 26.31 -4.67
C PRO A 159 2.21 25.39 -5.41
N PRO A 160 1.70 24.45 -6.23
CA PRO A 160 2.57 23.68 -7.11
C PRO A 160 3.14 24.60 -8.19
N LYS A 161 4.28 24.22 -8.78
CA LYS A 161 4.94 24.99 -9.84
C LYS A 161 4.03 25.21 -11.05
N TYR A 162 3.27 24.18 -11.41
CA TYR A 162 2.27 24.21 -12.46
C TYR A 162 0.90 23.88 -11.87
N THR A 163 -0.01 24.85 -11.84
CA THR A 163 -1.36 24.68 -11.29
C THR A 163 -2.34 24.04 -12.28
N HIS A 164 -2.03 24.09 -13.57
CA HIS A 164 -2.80 23.43 -14.61
C HIS A 164 -2.47 21.92 -14.67
N LEU A 165 -3.34 21.10 -14.08
CA LEU A 165 -3.21 19.64 -14.05
C LEU A 165 -3.92 18.99 -15.26
N ALA A 166 -3.34 19.12 -16.45
CA ALA A 166 -3.88 18.52 -17.68
C ALA A 166 -3.99 16.99 -17.59
N VAL A 167 -3.14 16.36 -16.76
CA VAL A 167 -3.20 14.92 -16.47
C VAL A 167 -4.56 14.48 -15.93
N LEU A 168 -5.28 15.36 -15.22
CA LEU A 168 -6.60 15.08 -14.65
C LEU A 168 -7.77 15.36 -15.61
N ARG A 169 -7.51 15.67 -16.89
CA ARG A 169 -8.56 16.05 -17.85
C ARG A 169 -9.69 15.02 -17.94
N ARG A 170 -9.38 13.72 -17.77
CA ARG A 170 -10.32 12.59 -17.86
C ARG A 170 -11.41 12.62 -16.78
N ILE A 171 -11.16 13.32 -15.68
CA ILE A 171 -12.03 13.41 -14.50
C ILE A 171 -12.20 14.88 -14.05
N SER A 172 -12.08 15.81 -15.01
CA SER A 172 -12.03 17.26 -14.76
C SER A 172 -13.36 17.93 -14.44
N THR A 173 -14.45 17.15 -14.47
CA THR A 173 -15.78 17.52 -13.96
C THR A 173 -16.38 16.38 -13.14
N PRO A 174 -17.37 16.65 -12.26
CA PRO A 174 -18.10 15.61 -11.53
C PRO A 174 -18.70 14.54 -12.47
N GLU A 175 -19.31 14.96 -13.58
CA GLU A 175 -19.94 14.05 -14.54
C GLU A 175 -18.91 13.16 -15.24
N MET A 176 -17.76 13.73 -15.63
CA MET A 176 -16.67 12.97 -16.23
C MET A 176 -16.07 11.98 -15.23
N LEU A 177 -15.91 12.36 -13.96
CA LEU A 177 -15.41 11.46 -12.92
C LEU A 177 -16.31 10.22 -12.80
N ILE A 178 -17.62 10.40 -12.67
CA ILE A 178 -18.54 9.26 -12.49
C ILE A 178 -18.60 8.40 -13.74
N SER A 179 -18.73 9.01 -14.92
CA SER A 179 -18.69 8.26 -16.17
C SER A 179 -17.38 7.47 -16.33
N TYR A 180 -16.27 7.98 -15.79
CA TYR A 180 -14.99 7.30 -15.82
C TYR A 180 -14.96 6.10 -14.86
N LEU A 181 -15.35 6.30 -13.60
CA LEU A 181 -15.38 5.24 -12.59
C LEU A 181 -16.37 4.13 -12.96
N ASP A 182 -17.55 4.47 -13.48
CA ASP A 182 -18.54 3.50 -13.98
C ASP A 182 -17.94 2.64 -15.11
N GLY A 183 -17.16 3.25 -16.01
CA GLY A 183 -16.50 2.54 -17.10
C GLY A 183 -15.41 1.57 -16.65
N LEU A 184 -14.82 1.78 -15.46
CA LEU A 184 -13.78 0.91 -14.89
C LEU A 184 -14.34 -0.17 -13.97
N LEU A 185 -15.57 0.00 -13.48
CA LEU A 185 -16.17 -0.85 -12.46
C LEU A 185 -16.28 -2.31 -12.89
N ILE A 186 -16.55 -2.56 -14.18
CA ILE A 186 -16.74 -3.89 -14.75
C ILE A 186 -15.62 -4.20 -15.74
N SER A 187 -14.83 -5.23 -15.43
CA SER A 187 -13.81 -5.77 -16.34
C SER A 187 -14.32 -7.02 -17.06
N ASP A 188 -14.15 -7.07 -18.38
CA ASP A 188 -14.29 -8.29 -19.20
C ASP A 188 -12.90 -8.70 -19.70
N ILE A 189 -12.15 -9.35 -18.82
CA ILE A 189 -10.74 -9.70 -19.07
C ILE A 189 -10.64 -10.69 -20.23
N ALA A 190 -11.53 -11.68 -20.30
CA ALA A 190 -11.52 -12.69 -21.35
C ALA A 190 -11.69 -12.08 -22.75
N LYS A 191 -12.37 -10.94 -22.86
CA LYS A 191 -12.55 -10.21 -24.12
C LYS A 191 -11.48 -9.16 -24.39
N THR A 192 -11.04 -8.44 -23.35
CA THR A 192 -10.22 -7.23 -23.51
C THR A 192 -8.74 -7.46 -23.23
N GLY A 193 -8.40 -8.50 -22.47
CA GLY A 193 -7.05 -8.72 -21.98
C GLY A 193 -6.60 -7.68 -20.96
N VAL A 194 -7.52 -6.92 -20.34
CA VAL A 194 -7.21 -5.90 -19.34
C VAL A 194 -8.12 -6.05 -18.12
N ASN A 195 -7.51 -6.01 -16.95
CA ASN A 195 -8.18 -5.89 -15.67
C ASN A 195 -8.11 -4.43 -15.20
N PHE A 196 -9.25 -3.74 -15.19
CA PHE A 196 -9.33 -2.33 -14.81
C PHE A 196 -9.26 -2.07 -13.30
N ARG A 197 -9.14 -3.13 -12.48
CA ARG A 197 -9.11 -3.04 -11.00
C ARG A 197 -8.11 -2.00 -10.49
N ASP A 198 -6.88 -1.99 -11.00
CA ASP A 198 -5.85 -1.07 -10.48
C ASP A 198 -6.11 0.37 -10.86
N GLU A 199 -6.66 0.61 -12.05
CA GLU A 199 -7.06 1.94 -12.49
C GLU A 199 -8.28 2.46 -11.71
N LEU A 200 -9.25 1.58 -11.44
CA LEU A 200 -10.38 1.87 -10.54
C LEU A 200 -9.88 2.23 -9.16
N ASN A 201 -8.99 1.41 -8.58
CA ASN A 201 -8.44 1.64 -7.25
C ASN A 201 -7.66 2.96 -7.16
N ALA A 202 -6.72 3.20 -8.08
CA ALA A 202 -5.91 4.42 -8.08
C ALA A 202 -6.78 5.67 -8.24
N THR A 203 -7.74 5.65 -9.17
CA THR A 203 -8.63 6.78 -9.40
C THR A 203 -9.54 7.04 -8.20
N ALA A 204 -10.20 6.01 -7.68
CA ALA A 204 -11.11 6.15 -6.54
C ALA A 204 -10.35 6.57 -5.27
N SER A 205 -9.16 6.02 -5.03
CA SER A 205 -8.35 6.34 -3.84
C SER A 205 -7.82 7.76 -3.87
N MET A 206 -7.32 8.22 -5.03
CA MET A 206 -6.91 9.61 -5.21
C MET A 206 -8.07 10.57 -4.93
N VAL A 207 -9.23 10.29 -5.50
CA VAL A 207 -10.41 11.16 -5.34
C VAL A 207 -10.89 11.14 -3.89
N ALA A 208 -10.98 9.97 -3.26
CA ALA A 208 -11.34 9.85 -1.85
C ALA A 208 -10.39 10.65 -0.96
N GLU A 209 -9.08 10.55 -1.20
CA GLU A 209 -8.09 11.27 -0.41
C GLU A 209 -8.23 12.79 -0.57
N VAL A 210 -8.34 13.28 -1.81
CA VAL A 210 -8.52 14.71 -2.11
C VAL A 210 -9.81 15.25 -1.49
N LEU A 211 -10.91 14.49 -1.53
CA LEU A 211 -12.21 14.99 -1.08
C LEU A 211 -12.42 14.86 0.43
N TYR A 212 -11.88 13.83 1.08
CA TYR A 212 -12.13 13.58 2.50
C TYR A 212 -11.07 14.13 3.43
N LYS A 213 -9.81 14.32 2.98
CA LYS A 213 -8.83 15.08 3.76
C LYS A 213 -9.11 16.57 3.61
N GLU A 214 -9.76 17.17 4.61
CA GLU A 214 -10.16 18.59 4.59
C GLU A 214 -9.03 19.53 4.17
N ARG A 215 -7.83 19.35 4.74
CA ARG A 215 -6.65 20.15 4.39
C ARG A 215 -6.31 20.06 2.90
N LEU A 216 -6.30 18.85 2.35
CA LEU A 216 -5.99 18.61 0.95
C LEU A 216 -7.11 19.13 0.04
N ARG A 217 -8.37 18.91 0.41
CA ARG A 217 -9.54 19.44 -0.31
C ARG A 217 -9.47 20.96 -0.43
N ASN A 218 -9.20 21.65 0.67
CA ASN A 218 -9.09 23.10 0.71
C ASN A 218 -7.88 23.56 -0.12
N TYR A 219 -6.73 22.90 0.03
CA TYR A 219 -5.55 23.20 -0.78
C TYR A 219 -5.80 23.06 -2.30
N VAL A 220 -6.42 21.96 -2.74
CA VAL A 220 -6.74 21.75 -4.16
C VAL A 220 -7.76 22.78 -4.65
N SER A 221 -8.79 23.08 -3.85
CA SER A 221 -9.76 24.14 -4.14
C SER A 221 -9.06 25.49 -4.33
N ASP A 222 -8.12 25.85 -3.47
CA ASP A 222 -7.55 27.19 -3.42
C ASP A 222 -6.41 27.40 -4.42
N PHE A 223 -5.56 26.39 -4.63
CA PHE A 223 -4.32 26.52 -5.40
C PHE A 223 -4.30 25.79 -6.75
N VAL A 224 -5.24 24.88 -7.00
CA VAL A 224 -5.21 24.02 -8.19
C VAL A 224 -6.41 24.27 -9.09
N VAL A 225 -7.63 24.07 -8.58
CA VAL A 225 -8.85 24.15 -9.39
C VAL A 225 -9.58 25.49 -9.26
N HIS A 226 -9.26 26.29 -8.24
CA HIS A 226 -9.88 27.59 -7.94
C HIS A 226 -11.42 27.54 -7.87
N ARG A 227 -11.96 26.46 -7.29
CA ARG A 227 -13.41 26.24 -7.12
C ARG A 227 -13.71 25.22 -6.01
N PRO A 228 -14.86 25.33 -5.34
CA PRO A 228 -15.29 24.34 -4.36
C PRO A 228 -15.41 22.94 -4.97
N LEU A 229 -15.04 21.92 -4.20
CA LEU A 229 -15.12 20.50 -4.59
C LEU A 229 -16.39 19.80 -4.07
N THR A 230 -17.40 20.55 -3.62
CA THR A 230 -18.64 19.98 -3.06
C THR A 230 -19.38 19.09 -4.06
N ALA A 231 -19.54 19.54 -5.31
CA ALA A 231 -20.20 18.73 -6.34
C ALA A 231 -19.45 17.41 -6.64
N TYR A 232 -18.11 17.41 -6.52
CA TYR A 232 -17.33 16.18 -6.61
C TYR A 232 -17.60 15.24 -5.44
N ALA A 233 -17.65 15.77 -4.22
CA ALA A 233 -17.96 14.99 -3.02
C ALA A 233 -19.35 14.36 -3.12
N ASP A 234 -20.36 15.11 -3.56
CA ASP A 234 -21.74 14.62 -3.66
C ASP A 234 -21.84 13.43 -4.63
N VAL A 235 -21.32 13.57 -5.84
CA VAL A 235 -21.40 12.48 -6.84
C VAL A 235 -20.53 11.28 -6.44
N PHE A 236 -19.35 11.52 -5.86
CA PHE A 236 -18.45 10.45 -5.44
C PHE A 236 -19.02 9.67 -4.25
N ASN A 237 -19.64 10.35 -3.29
CA ASN A 237 -20.36 9.70 -2.19
C ASN A 237 -21.47 8.79 -2.71
N ALA A 238 -22.29 9.27 -3.65
CA ALA A 238 -23.36 8.48 -4.26
C ALA A 238 -22.80 7.23 -4.98
N PHE A 239 -21.69 7.38 -5.71
CA PHE A 239 -21.01 6.25 -6.35
C PHE A 239 -20.50 5.23 -5.33
N VAL A 240 -19.77 5.68 -4.30
CA VAL A 240 -19.22 4.79 -3.26
C VAL A 240 -20.33 4.03 -2.52
N GLU A 241 -21.47 4.68 -2.27
CA GLU A 241 -22.63 4.04 -1.64
C GLU A 241 -23.31 3.00 -2.53
N MET A 242 -23.41 3.25 -3.83
CA MET A 242 -23.93 2.29 -4.81
C MET A 242 -22.99 1.10 -5.00
N TRP A 243 -21.69 1.39 -5.03
CA TRP A 243 -20.64 0.41 -5.27
C TRP A 243 -20.47 -0.59 -4.12
N GLN A 244 -20.74 -0.18 -2.88
CA GLN A 244 -20.60 -1.04 -1.71
C GLN A 244 -21.53 -2.26 -1.81
N ASP A 245 -20.96 -3.46 -1.72
CA ASP A 245 -21.74 -4.69 -1.76
C ASP A 245 -22.42 -4.93 -0.39
N PRO A 246 -23.76 -4.93 -0.29
CA PRO A 246 -24.45 -5.05 1.00
C PRO A 246 -24.31 -6.44 1.65
N GLU A 247 -23.98 -7.48 0.87
CA GLU A 247 -23.83 -8.84 1.38
C GLU A 247 -22.51 -9.06 2.11
N THR A 248 -21.44 -8.44 1.60
CA THR A 248 -20.06 -8.60 2.10
C THR A 248 -19.56 -7.34 2.81
N GLY A 249 -20.22 -6.20 2.61
CA GLY A 249 -19.80 -4.87 3.07
C GLY A 249 -18.61 -4.30 2.29
N TYR A 250 -18.04 -5.05 1.35
CA TYR A 250 -16.80 -4.70 0.67
C TYR A 250 -17.02 -3.88 -0.60
N TRP A 251 -15.94 -3.24 -1.03
CA TRP A 251 -15.79 -2.66 -2.37
C TRP A 251 -14.81 -3.50 -3.17
N GLY A 252 -14.93 -3.44 -4.49
CA GLY A 252 -14.07 -4.19 -5.39
C GLY A 252 -14.49 -4.05 -6.85
N ALA A 253 -13.58 -4.37 -7.77
CA ALA A 253 -13.91 -4.49 -9.18
C ALA A 253 -14.93 -5.62 -9.41
N TRP A 254 -15.73 -5.49 -10.46
CA TRP A 254 -16.66 -6.51 -10.89
C TRP A 254 -16.17 -7.11 -12.21
N PHE A 255 -16.52 -8.37 -12.44
CA PHE A 255 -15.99 -9.14 -13.56
C PHE A 255 -17.10 -9.79 -14.35
N GLN A 256 -17.15 -9.49 -15.64
CA GLN A 256 -18.04 -10.17 -16.57
C GLN A 256 -17.36 -11.47 -17.02
N SER A 257 -17.99 -12.62 -16.78
CA SER A 257 -17.55 -13.93 -17.29
C SER A 257 -18.76 -14.78 -17.63
N ASP A 258 -18.81 -15.33 -18.84
CA ASP A 258 -19.83 -16.28 -19.28
C ASP A 258 -21.28 -15.79 -19.07
N GLY A 259 -21.51 -14.49 -19.31
CA GLY A 259 -22.83 -13.85 -19.13
C GLY A 259 -23.21 -13.54 -17.68
N GLN A 260 -22.33 -13.83 -16.70
CA GLN A 260 -22.53 -13.53 -15.29
C GLN A 260 -21.58 -12.44 -14.80
N LEU A 261 -22.03 -11.65 -13.83
CA LEU A 261 -21.22 -10.67 -13.12
C LEU A 261 -20.73 -11.28 -11.81
N ARG A 262 -19.43 -11.18 -11.53
CA ARG A 262 -18.81 -11.61 -10.28
C ARG A 262 -18.14 -10.44 -9.60
N LYS A 263 -18.49 -10.17 -8.34
CA LYS A 263 -17.85 -9.12 -7.53
C LYS A 263 -16.60 -9.67 -6.84
N SER A 264 -15.62 -8.81 -6.56
CA SER A 264 -14.46 -9.16 -5.75
C SER A 264 -14.56 -8.63 -4.32
N LEU A 265 -13.80 -9.26 -3.42
CA LEU A 265 -13.61 -8.85 -2.03
C LEU A 265 -12.28 -8.12 -1.91
N ASP A 266 -12.19 -6.93 -2.49
CA ASP A 266 -10.92 -6.22 -2.65
C ASP A 266 -10.47 -5.53 -1.36
N LEU A 267 -9.41 -6.06 -0.73
CA LEU A 267 -8.88 -5.57 0.53
C LEU A 267 -8.36 -4.14 0.41
N SER A 268 -7.58 -3.84 -0.63
CA SER A 268 -6.92 -2.54 -0.77
C SER A 268 -7.91 -1.43 -1.11
N ILE A 269 -8.87 -1.69 -2.01
CA ILE A 269 -9.95 -0.72 -2.28
C ILE A 269 -10.77 -0.49 -1.00
N THR A 270 -11.16 -1.56 -0.31
CA THR A 270 -11.95 -1.46 0.92
C THR A 270 -11.21 -0.69 2.00
N TYR A 271 -9.91 -0.94 2.17
CA TYR A 271 -9.05 -0.17 3.07
C TYR A 271 -9.09 1.32 2.75
N HIS A 272 -8.85 1.71 1.49
CA HIS A 272 -8.80 3.13 1.11
C HIS A 272 -10.13 3.84 1.38
N ILE A 273 -11.26 3.25 1.00
CA ILE A 273 -12.58 3.84 1.24
C ILE A 273 -12.86 3.97 2.74
N VAL A 274 -12.63 2.91 3.53
CA VAL A 274 -12.85 2.92 4.98
C VAL A 274 -11.93 3.92 5.68
N ALA A 275 -10.65 3.97 5.31
CA ALA A 275 -9.66 4.83 5.92
C ALA A 275 -9.92 6.31 5.64
N TYR A 276 -10.20 6.69 4.39
CA TYR A 276 -10.43 8.08 4.02
C TYR A 276 -11.79 8.61 4.50
N ARG A 277 -12.81 7.75 4.59
CA ARG A 277 -14.08 8.10 5.23
C ARG A 277 -14.02 8.05 6.76
N HIS A 278 -12.84 7.81 7.35
CA HIS A 278 -12.64 7.72 8.80
C HIS A 278 -13.58 6.72 9.49
N GLY A 279 -13.94 5.64 8.78
CA GLY A 279 -14.86 4.61 9.24
C GLY A 279 -16.35 4.96 9.13
N ASP A 280 -16.71 6.13 8.58
CA ASP A 280 -18.11 6.47 8.27
C ASP A 280 -18.58 5.73 7.02
N VAL A 281 -18.90 4.45 7.20
CA VAL A 281 -19.37 3.53 6.16
C VAL A 281 -20.48 2.62 6.68
N ARG A 282 -21.21 1.96 5.78
CA ARG A 282 -22.28 1.01 6.14
C ARG A 282 -21.74 -0.42 6.31
N TYR A 283 -22.57 -1.28 6.88
CA TYR A 283 -22.36 -2.74 6.94
C TYR A 283 -21.10 -3.20 7.69
N TRP A 284 -20.73 -2.53 8.78
CA TRP A 284 -19.56 -2.88 9.59
C TRP A 284 -19.50 -4.35 10.04
N ASP A 285 -20.64 -4.93 10.42
CA ASP A 285 -20.73 -6.36 10.74
C ASP A 285 -20.26 -7.23 9.56
N LYS A 286 -20.67 -6.89 8.33
CA LYS A 286 -20.27 -7.61 7.11
C LYS A 286 -18.81 -7.36 6.77
N ILE A 287 -18.33 -6.12 6.91
CA ILE A 287 -16.92 -5.79 6.71
C ILE A 287 -16.04 -6.64 7.62
N PHE A 288 -16.38 -6.76 8.91
CA PHE A 288 -15.64 -7.61 9.86
C PHE A 288 -15.66 -9.07 9.45
N ASP A 289 -16.85 -9.62 9.21
CA ASP A 289 -17.04 -11.02 8.85
C ASP A 289 -16.25 -11.36 7.57
N THR A 290 -16.35 -10.52 6.53
CA THR A 290 -15.61 -10.67 5.26
C THR A 290 -14.10 -10.52 5.45
N THR A 291 -13.66 -9.50 6.20
CA THR A 291 -12.22 -9.27 6.46
C THR A 291 -11.58 -10.52 7.03
N LEU A 292 -12.21 -11.12 8.06
CA LEU A 292 -11.70 -12.33 8.71
C LEU A 292 -11.80 -13.57 7.79
N ALA A 293 -12.86 -13.67 6.98
CA ALA A 293 -13.07 -14.81 6.08
C ALA A 293 -12.02 -14.92 4.96
N ILE A 294 -11.44 -13.80 4.52
CA ILE A 294 -10.43 -13.77 3.44
C ILE A 294 -8.98 -13.86 3.95
N ALA A 295 -8.77 -14.18 5.23
CA ALA A 295 -7.46 -14.10 5.89
C ALA A 295 -6.36 -14.95 5.25
N ASP A 296 -6.73 -16.09 4.67
CA ASP A 296 -5.80 -17.03 4.04
C ASP A 296 -5.88 -17.02 2.50
N GLN A 297 -6.51 -16.00 1.93
CA GLN A 297 -6.64 -15.82 0.48
C GLN A 297 -5.54 -14.90 -0.07
N GLU A 298 -5.32 -14.99 -1.38
CA GLU A 298 -4.31 -14.21 -2.10
C GLU A 298 -4.80 -12.77 -2.39
N TYR A 299 -3.93 -11.81 -2.14
CA TYR A 299 -4.10 -10.39 -2.39
C TYR A 299 -4.30 -10.10 -3.90
N PRO A 300 -5.13 -9.11 -4.28
CA PRO A 300 -5.88 -8.17 -3.42
C PRO A 300 -7.18 -8.72 -2.85
N TYR A 301 -7.52 -9.99 -3.10
CA TYR A 301 -8.78 -10.61 -2.66
C TYR A 301 -8.66 -11.35 -1.32
N GLY A 302 -7.59 -11.07 -0.59
CA GLY A 302 -7.17 -11.69 0.65
C GLY A 302 -5.96 -10.98 1.25
N TRP A 303 -5.43 -11.51 2.36
CA TRP A 303 -4.36 -10.84 3.10
C TRP A 303 -2.95 -11.21 2.60
N LEU A 304 -2.82 -12.33 1.90
CA LEU A 304 -1.51 -12.94 1.61
C LEU A 304 -1.01 -12.55 0.23
N GLN A 305 0.28 -12.29 0.09
CA GLN A 305 0.94 -12.14 -1.19
C GLN A 305 1.96 -13.26 -1.35
N ASN A 306 1.84 -14.03 -2.42
CA ASN A 306 2.52 -15.30 -2.62
C ASN A 306 2.42 -16.22 -1.39
N GLY A 307 1.23 -16.26 -0.76
CA GLY A 307 0.98 -17.08 0.43
C GLY A 307 1.58 -16.56 1.75
N VAL A 308 2.18 -15.37 1.80
CA VAL A 308 2.72 -14.77 3.03
C VAL A 308 2.11 -13.41 3.33
N LEU A 309 2.05 -13.04 4.62
CA LEU A 309 1.67 -11.68 5.01
C LEU A 309 2.79 -10.69 4.67
N THR A 310 2.41 -9.47 4.34
CA THR A 310 3.31 -8.31 4.25
C THR A 310 2.95 -7.29 5.33
N ASN A 311 3.90 -6.42 5.71
CA ASN A 311 3.60 -5.33 6.65
C ASN A 311 2.49 -4.41 6.14
N HIS A 312 2.39 -4.23 4.82
CA HIS A 312 1.35 -3.43 4.17
C HIS A 312 -0.04 -4.06 4.40
N HIS A 313 -0.23 -5.31 4.00
CA HIS A 313 -1.55 -5.95 4.09
C HIS A 313 -1.97 -6.15 5.56
N ALA A 314 -1.00 -6.48 6.43
CA ALA A 314 -1.25 -6.55 7.85
C ALA A 314 -1.70 -5.20 8.43
N TYR A 315 -1.10 -4.10 7.99
CA TYR A 315 -1.50 -2.75 8.39
C TYR A 315 -2.92 -2.43 7.93
N ASP A 316 -3.27 -2.74 6.68
CA ASP A 316 -4.59 -2.48 6.13
C ASP A 316 -5.68 -3.18 6.93
N VAL A 317 -5.51 -4.48 7.19
CA VAL A 317 -6.43 -5.28 7.99
C VAL A 317 -6.55 -4.72 9.41
N ALA A 318 -5.42 -4.46 10.08
CA ALA A 318 -5.43 -3.90 11.42
C ALA A 318 -6.14 -2.54 11.48
N ARG A 319 -6.01 -1.72 10.44
CA ARG A 319 -6.65 -0.42 10.36
C ARG A 319 -8.15 -0.51 10.12
N ILE A 320 -8.61 -1.41 9.24
CA ILE A 320 -10.04 -1.68 9.03
C ILE A 320 -10.69 -2.11 10.36
N LEU A 321 -10.09 -3.09 11.04
CA LEU A 321 -10.62 -3.59 12.32
C LEU A 321 -10.62 -2.50 13.40
N LYS A 322 -9.59 -1.64 13.45
CA LYS A 322 -9.54 -0.51 14.39
C LYS A 322 -10.67 0.49 14.16
N LEU A 323 -10.94 0.85 12.91
CA LEU A 323 -11.96 1.84 12.57
C LEU A 323 -13.37 1.30 12.84
N GLY A 324 -13.62 0.01 12.59
CA GLY A 324 -14.93 -0.59 12.82
C GLY A 324 -15.17 -1.12 14.23
N TRP A 325 -14.16 -1.10 15.11
CA TRP A 325 -14.22 -1.75 16.42
C TRP A 325 -15.47 -1.38 17.22
N ASN A 326 -15.80 -0.09 17.28
CA ASN A 326 -16.94 0.42 18.04
C ASN A 326 -18.29 0.26 17.32
N HIS A 327 -18.30 -0.20 16.06
CA HIS A 327 -19.49 -0.37 15.24
C HIS A 327 -20.05 -1.80 15.24
N VAL A 328 -19.28 -2.77 15.76
CA VAL A 328 -19.68 -4.18 15.80
C VAL A 328 -19.95 -4.66 17.23
N SER A 329 -20.65 -5.80 17.35
CA SER A 329 -20.94 -6.45 18.64
C SER A 329 -19.67 -6.92 19.34
N GLU A 330 -19.77 -7.13 20.66
CA GLU A 330 -18.68 -7.71 21.45
C GLU A 330 -18.30 -9.11 20.95
N GLU A 331 -19.26 -9.92 20.49
CA GLU A 331 -18.96 -11.26 19.95
C GLU A 331 -18.03 -11.17 18.73
N ARG A 332 -18.30 -10.24 17.80
CA ARG A 332 -17.44 -10.01 16.63
C ARG A 332 -16.06 -9.48 17.01
N ARG A 333 -15.99 -8.60 18.01
CA ARG A 333 -14.70 -8.15 18.55
C ARG A 333 -13.89 -9.32 19.08
N GLN A 334 -14.52 -10.24 19.83
CA GLN A 334 -13.85 -11.44 20.34
C GLN A 334 -13.37 -12.36 19.19
N LEU A 335 -14.14 -12.49 18.11
CA LEU A 335 -13.71 -13.22 16.90
C LEU A 335 -12.52 -12.54 16.18
N ALA A 336 -12.41 -11.22 16.25
CA ALA A 336 -11.33 -10.45 15.63
C ALA A 336 -10.03 -10.42 16.44
N LYS A 337 -10.07 -10.67 17.76
CA LYS A 337 -8.85 -10.64 18.61
C LYS A 337 -7.77 -11.62 18.15
N PRO A 338 -8.05 -12.91 17.86
CA PRO A 338 -7.03 -13.83 17.37
C PRO A 338 -6.38 -13.37 16.06
N ALA A 339 -7.13 -12.69 15.18
CA ALA A 339 -6.57 -12.09 13.98
C ALA A 339 -5.58 -10.96 14.31
N LEU A 340 -5.94 -10.04 15.22
CA LEU A 340 -5.05 -8.96 15.65
C LEU A 340 -3.79 -9.51 16.36
N GLU A 341 -3.91 -10.59 17.14
CA GLU A 341 -2.77 -11.31 17.73
C GLU A 341 -1.87 -11.91 16.64
N ARG A 342 -2.44 -12.56 15.61
CA ARG A 342 -1.69 -13.10 14.46
C ARG A 342 -0.93 -11.99 13.72
N LEU A 343 -1.57 -10.85 13.47
CA LEU A 343 -0.93 -9.72 12.78
C LEU A 343 0.21 -9.12 13.62
N LEU A 344 0.03 -9.01 14.94
CA LEU A 344 1.09 -8.57 15.84
C LEU A 344 2.25 -9.56 15.87
N ALA A 345 1.96 -10.85 16.03
CA ALA A 345 2.98 -11.89 16.04
C ALA A 345 3.79 -11.88 14.73
N PHE A 346 3.11 -11.77 13.58
CA PHE A 346 3.76 -11.58 12.29
C PHE A 346 4.67 -10.34 12.30
N GLY A 347 4.16 -9.17 12.68
CA GLY A 347 4.93 -7.91 12.69
C GLY A 347 6.20 -7.98 13.55
N LEU A 348 6.19 -8.77 14.63
CA LEU A 348 7.33 -8.89 15.54
C LEU A 348 8.35 -9.97 15.17
N THR A 349 7.96 -10.95 14.34
CA THR A 349 8.79 -12.14 14.06
C THR A 349 9.21 -12.28 12.60
N ILE A 350 8.40 -11.76 11.67
CA ILE A 350 8.62 -11.84 10.22
C ILE A 350 8.68 -10.43 9.64
N GLY A 351 7.78 -9.53 10.08
CA GLY A 351 7.73 -8.14 9.63
C GLY A 351 8.90 -7.27 10.12
N LEU A 352 9.57 -7.72 11.19
CA LEU A 352 10.81 -7.16 11.73
C LEU A 352 11.86 -8.25 11.88
N ASN A 353 13.12 -7.89 11.62
CA ASN A 353 14.27 -8.69 11.96
C ASN A 353 14.52 -8.69 13.49
N ALA A 354 15.40 -9.59 13.95
CA ALA A 354 15.77 -9.68 15.36
C ALA A 354 16.45 -8.42 15.92
N ASP A 355 17.04 -7.60 15.04
CA ASP A 355 17.68 -6.32 15.37
C ASP A 355 16.74 -5.11 15.20
N ASP A 356 15.43 -5.33 15.00
CA ASP A 356 14.41 -4.32 14.76
C ASP A 356 14.48 -3.60 13.39
N SER A 357 15.36 -4.04 12.50
CA SER A 357 15.36 -3.58 11.10
C SER A 357 14.27 -4.26 10.26
N VAL A 358 14.01 -3.71 9.07
CA VAL A 358 13.08 -4.29 8.09
C VAL A 358 13.85 -4.72 6.85
N THR A 359 13.62 -5.96 6.40
CA THR A 359 14.13 -6.45 5.12
C THR A 359 13.02 -6.34 4.07
N PRO A 360 13.17 -5.54 2.99
CA PRO A 360 12.24 -5.58 1.88
C PRO A 360 12.28 -6.96 1.22
N GLN A 361 11.13 -7.44 0.77
CA GLN A 361 11.07 -8.72 0.05
C GLN A 361 10.77 -8.45 -1.44
N ALA A 362 11.64 -8.95 -2.32
CA ALA A 362 11.46 -8.82 -3.77
C ALA A 362 10.13 -9.44 -4.21
N GLY A 363 9.38 -8.74 -5.07
CA GLY A 363 8.05 -9.12 -5.50
C GLY A 363 6.94 -8.99 -4.44
N LEU A 364 7.26 -8.47 -3.24
CA LEU A 364 6.33 -8.35 -2.09
C LEU A 364 6.31 -6.96 -1.44
N SER A 365 7.16 -6.04 -1.88
CA SER A 365 7.27 -4.69 -1.34
C SER A 365 7.47 -3.70 -2.47
N ASP A 366 7.02 -2.46 -2.31
CA ASP A 366 7.24 -1.41 -3.30
C ASP A 366 8.64 -0.76 -3.17
N GLY A 367 9.30 -0.95 -2.02
CA GLY A 367 10.65 -0.48 -1.74
C GLY A 367 11.07 -0.65 -0.29
N ILE A 368 12.33 -0.30 0.01
CA ILE A 368 12.84 -0.25 1.40
C ILE A 368 12.01 0.73 2.25
N ASP A 369 11.75 1.92 1.71
CA ASP A 369 11.08 2.99 2.43
C ASP A 369 9.66 2.60 2.84
N ASP A 370 8.90 2.03 1.90
CA ASP A 370 7.55 1.55 2.15
C ASP A 370 7.53 0.41 3.17
N SER A 371 8.53 -0.48 3.12
CA SER A 371 8.66 -1.58 4.09
C SER A 371 8.77 -1.06 5.52
N TYR A 372 9.58 -0.01 5.74
CA TYR A 372 9.70 0.66 7.03
C TYR A 372 8.42 1.41 7.43
N TYR A 373 7.81 2.15 6.49
CA TYR A 373 6.58 2.88 6.75
C TYR A 373 5.46 1.94 7.19
N TYR A 374 5.26 0.81 6.50
CA TYR A 374 4.21 -0.13 6.83
C TYR A 374 4.49 -0.91 8.12
N ALA A 375 5.75 -1.23 8.43
CA ALA A 375 6.11 -1.83 9.71
C ALA A 375 5.76 -0.90 10.90
N ALA A 376 6.18 0.36 10.83
CA ALA A 376 5.80 1.38 11.83
C ALA A 376 4.28 1.56 11.87
N SER A 377 3.64 1.57 10.71
CA SER A 377 2.19 1.75 10.58
C SER A 377 1.38 0.64 11.25
N LEU A 378 1.77 -0.61 11.06
CA LEU A 378 1.16 -1.78 11.67
C LEU A 378 1.27 -1.71 13.20
N LEU A 379 2.50 -1.59 13.71
CA LEU A 379 2.77 -1.69 15.15
C LEU A 379 2.15 -0.55 15.96
N THR A 380 2.12 0.66 15.39
CA THR A 380 1.43 1.81 16.00
C THR A 380 -0.09 1.69 15.92
N THR A 381 -0.64 1.08 14.85
CA THR A 381 -2.08 0.92 14.68
C THR A 381 -2.67 -0.11 15.63
N ILE A 382 -2.02 -1.27 15.74
CA ILE A 382 -2.38 -2.35 16.68
C ILE A 382 -2.21 -1.89 18.14
N GLY A 383 -1.34 -0.92 18.39
CA GLY A 383 -1.10 -0.35 19.72
C GLY A 383 0.09 -0.97 20.45
N TYR A 384 0.95 -1.74 19.76
CA TYR A 384 2.20 -2.24 20.31
C TYR A 384 3.21 -1.09 20.52
N CYS A 385 3.43 -0.29 19.47
CA CYS A 385 4.20 0.95 19.57
C CYS A 385 3.26 2.12 19.87
N SER A 386 2.82 2.24 21.12
CA SER A 386 1.88 3.29 21.53
C SER A 386 1.99 3.57 23.03
N THR A 387 1.84 4.84 23.42
CA THR A 387 1.64 5.22 24.83
C THR A 387 0.20 5.00 25.30
N ALA A 388 -0.76 4.90 24.38
CA ALA A 388 -2.15 4.57 24.67
C ALA A 388 -2.37 3.05 24.68
N ARG A 389 -3.35 2.59 25.46
CA ARG A 389 -3.75 1.17 25.47
C ARG A 389 -4.24 0.72 24.09
N PRO A 390 -3.92 -0.52 23.68
CA PRO A 390 -4.52 -1.13 22.48
C PRO A 390 -6.04 -1.09 22.56
N PHE A 391 -6.70 -0.87 21.42
CA PHE A 391 -8.17 -0.80 21.36
C PHE A 391 -8.84 -2.17 21.59
N TRP A 392 -8.09 -3.26 21.45
CA TRP A 392 -8.62 -4.62 21.35
C TRP A 392 -8.19 -5.54 22.50
N THR A 393 -7.28 -5.12 23.36
CA THR A 393 -6.77 -5.94 24.46
C THR A 393 -6.29 -5.09 25.64
N ASP A 394 -6.35 -5.67 26.84
CA ASP A 394 -5.75 -5.12 28.06
C ASP A 394 -4.29 -5.57 28.25
N THR A 395 -3.75 -6.40 27.35
CA THR A 395 -2.36 -6.85 27.39
C THR A 395 -1.40 -5.67 27.25
N SER A 396 -0.36 -5.68 28.09
CA SER A 396 0.79 -4.77 27.98
C SER A 396 2.04 -5.56 27.62
N TRP A 397 2.93 -4.95 26.83
CA TRP A 397 4.21 -5.53 26.43
C TRP A 397 5.37 -4.71 27.00
N PRO A 398 5.99 -5.13 28.12
CA PRO A 398 7.09 -4.40 28.74
C PRO A 398 8.27 -4.16 27.78
N GLU A 399 8.51 -5.07 26.85
CA GLU A 399 9.56 -5.02 25.83
C GLU A 399 9.27 -4.06 24.67
N ALA A 400 8.02 -3.62 24.50
CA ALA A 400 7.61 -2.80 23.35
C ALA A 400 8.41 -1.49 23.26
N GLY A 401 8.71 -0.84 24.40
CA GLY A 401 9.49 0.39 24.41
C GLY A 401 10.85 0.22 23.72
N ALA A 402 11.59 -0.84 24.06
CA ALA A 402 12.91 -1.11 23.48
C ALA A 402 12.81 -1.43 21.98
N ARG A 403 11.89 -2.35 21.59
CA ARG A 403 11.68 -2.76 20.20
C ARG A 403 11.25 -1.59 19.31
N CYS A 404 10.31 -0.77 19.78
CA CYS A 404 9.81 0.39 19.04
C CYS A 404 10.87 1.49 18.89
N CYS A 405 11.72 1.72 19.90
CA CYS A 405 12.87 2.61 19.76
C CYS A 405 13.93 2.05 18.82
N GLY A 406 14.14 0.72 18.81
CA GLY A 406 15.00 0.04 17.84
C GLY A 406 14.55 0.28 16.39
N LEU A 407 13.26 0.07 16.11
CA LEU A 407 12.68 0.36 14.80
C LEU A 407 12.81 1.85 14.45
N ALA A 408 12.47 2.76 15.36
CA ALA A 408 12.59 4.21 15.12
C ALA A 408 14.03 4.59 14.74
N ARG A 409 15.03 4.05 15.46
CA ARG A 409 16.45 4.25 15.15
C ARG A 409 16.82 3.73 13.76
N HIS A 410 16.36 2.54 13.37
CA HIS A 410 16.62 2.03 12.02
C HIS A 410 15.98 2.86 10.91
N ILE A 411 14.80 3.44 11.16
CA ILE A 411 14.19 4.42 10.24
C ILE A 411 15.05 5.70 10.19
N GLU A 412 15.59 6.15 11.33
CA GLU A 412 16.48 7.31 11.39
C GLU A 412 17.83 7.09 10.71
N GLU A 413 18.35 5.86 10.71
CA GLU A 413 19.62 5.49 10.08
C GLU A 413 19.51 5.31 8.56
N GLN A 414 18.31 5.39 7.98
CA GLN A 414 18.16 5.32 6.52
C GLN A 414 18.89 6.48 5.83
N GLN A 415 19.75 6.13 4.87
CA GLN A 415 20.61 7.11 4.19
C GLN A 415 19.81 8.07 3.31
N ALA A 416 18.76 7.58 2.67
CA ALA A 416 17.85 8.40 1.88
C ALA A 416 16.71 8.95 2.77
N ARG A 417 16.58 10.28 2.86
CA ARG A 417 15.46 10.96 3.51
C ARG A 417 14.33 11.17 2.52
N THR A 418 13.67 10.09 2.12
CA THR A 418 12.50 10.18 1.25
C THR A 418 11.26 10.62 2.04
N PRO A 419 10.23 11.16 1.38
CA PRO A 419 8.98 11.53 2.05
C PRO A 419 8.34 10.37 2.84
N THR A 420 8.46 9.13 2.35
CA THR A 420 7.95 7.94 3.02
C THR A 420 8.68 7.66 4.34
N ILE A 421 10.01 7.78 4.35
CA ILE A 421 10.81 7.65 5.58
C ILE A 421 10.44 8.74 6.60
N GLU A 422 10.29 9.99 6.16
CA GLU A 422 9.86 11.08 7.05
C GLU A 422 8.47 10.84 7.65
N ALA A 423 7.53 10.32 6.85
CA ALA A 423 6.20 9.96 7.34
C ALA A 423 6.24 8.82 8.37
N ALA A 424 7.13 7.83 8.17
CA ALA A 424 7.35 6.75 9.13
C ALA A 424 7.90 7.29 10.47
N LEU A 425 8.87 8.22 10.42
CA LEU A 425 9.43 8.86 11.60
C LEU A 425 8.41 9.69 12.35
N GLU A 426 7.63 10.51 11.64
CA GLU A 426 6.59 11.33 12.26
C GLU A 426 5.55 10.44 12.97
N ARG A 427 5.18 9.32 12.34
CA ARG A 427 4.29 8.34 12.97
C ARG A 427 4.88 7.77 14.26
N MET A 428 6.16 7.37 14.24
CA MET A 428 6.84 6.86 15.43
C MET A 428 6.99 7.92 16.53
N ARG A 429 7.36 9.16 16.19
CA ARG A 429 7.49 10.28 17.14
C ARG A 429 6.18 10.56 17.87
N ARG A 430 5.05 10.49 17.18
CA ARG A 430 3.71 10.65 17.80
C ARG A 430 3.36 9.48 18.72
N ALA A 431 3.67 8.26 18.28
CA ALA A 431 3.21 7.07 18.98
C ALA A 431 4.09 6.68 20.17
N VAL A 432 5.40 6.92 20.09
CA VAL A 432 6.40 6.65 21.13
C VAL A 432 7.35 7.85 21.29
N PRO A 433 6.89 8.98 21.85
CA PRO A 433 7.69 10.21 21.95
C PRO A 433 9.03 10.05 22.69
N SER A 434 9.14 9.06 23.58
CA SER A 434 10.37 8.73 24.30
C SER A 434 11.51 8.26 23.40
N CYS A 435 11.20 7.76 22.19
CA CYS A 435 12.19 7.31 21.22
C CYS A 435 12.70 8.45 20.33
N ALA A 436 12.07 9.63 20.36
CA ALA A 436 12.53 10.75 19.56
C ALA A 436 13.91 11.22 20.06
N PRO A 437 14.89 11.45 19.16
CA PRO A 437 16.14 12.04 19.56
C PRO A 437 15.85 13.38 20.24
N LYS A 438 16.48 13.63 21.40
CA LYS A 438 16.47 14.96 22.02
C LYS A 438 16.89 15.94 20.92
N ALA A 439 16.04 16.92 20.61
CA ALA A 439 16.34 17.93 19.62
C ALA A 439 17.78 18.39 19.81
N LEU A 440 18.60 18.29 18.76
CA LEU A 440 19.86 19.02 18.73
C LEU A 440 19.49 20.48 19.03
N ALA A 441 20.09 21.03 20.08
CA ALA A 441 19.97 22.45 20.37
C ALA A 441 20.22 23.20 19.05
N PRO A 442 19.45 24.27 18.74
CA PRO A 442 19.72 25.05 17.54
C PRO A 442 21.20 25.39 17.55
N GLN A 443 21.92 24.94 16.52
CA GLN A 443 23.25 25.45 16.28
C GLN A 443 23.05 26.96 16.13
N GLU A 444 23.55 27.72 17.09
CA GLU A 444 23.78 29.14 16.89
C GLU A 444 24.61 29.23 15.61
N GLU A 445 23.97 29.66 14.51
CA GLU A 445 24.71 30.23 13.41
C GLU A 445 25.52 31.37 14.01
N THR A 446 26.81 31.10 14.24
CA THR A 446 27.82 32.14 14.32
C THR A 446 27.73 32.91 13.01
N ILE A 447 26.96 34.01 13.05
CA ILE A 447 27.02 35.08 12.07
C ILE A 447 28.42 35.68 12.22
N ASP A 448 29.36 35.12 11.47
CA ASP A 448 30.67 35.71 11.33
C ASP A 448 30.52 36.96 10.44
N ASN A 449 30.81 38.10 11.05
CA ASN A 449 30.57 39.43 10.52
C ASN A 449 31.37 39.67 9.23
N LEU A 450 30.71 39.63 8.08
CA LEU A 450 31.17 40.34 6.89
C LEU A 450 30.87 41.84 7.08
N LYS A 451 31.85 42.54 7.66
CA LYS A 451 31.97 44.00 7.61
C LYS A 451 32.04 44.43 6.14
N LEU A 452 30.96 45.00 5.64
CA LEU A 452 31.02 45.92 4.50
C LEU A 452 31.62 47.23 5.03
N ASP A 453 32.86 47.50 4.63
CA ASP A 453 33.57 48.75 4.90
C ASP A 453 32.98 49.82 3.96
N ASP A 454 32.04 50.59 4.50
CA ASP A 454 31.52 51.81 3.87
C ASP A 454 32.39 52.99 4.34
N ARG A 455 33.36 53.37 3.51
CA ARG A 455 33.97 54.70 3.57
C ARG A 455 33.83 55.37 2.21
N GLY A 456 32.78 56.17 2.12
CA GLY A 456 32.57 57.08 1.00
C GLY A 456 33.62 58.21 0.93
N GLY A 457 33.65 58.83 -0.25
CA GLY A 457 33.79 60.28 -0.36
C GLY A 457 35.07 60.81 -1.00
N ARG A 458 35.10 60.87 -2.33
CA ARG A 458 35.23 62.13 -3.08
C ARG A 458 34.93 61.98 -4.56
#